data_AF-A0A7C9ILB0-F1
#
_entry.id   AF-A0A7C9ILB0-F1
#
_cell.length_a   1.000
_cell.length_b   1.000
_cell.length_c   1.000
_cell.angle_alpha   90.00
_cell.angle_beta   90.00
_cell.angle_gamma   90.00
#
_symmetry.space_group_name_H-M   'P 1'
#
loop_
_entity.id
_entity.type
_entity.pdbx_description
1 polymer ?
#
loop_
_entity_poly.entity_id
_entity_poly.type
_entity_poly.pdbx_seq_one_letter_code
_entity_poly.pdbx_strand_id
1 'polypeptide(L)'
;MRVFISSPNINVLQELLKRCPDILLSILWTAARMPRKYKEYLKEFESIISSIVLDNGAFSAMFSNLDVTVSELITRFTVHCSMNPTGYLMVFSPDFNFGPQGFANNYEELVKLENANVVGVPVIHNLKNHEAWSYTEDCPEFIAIGQSKGRLIPENLFPPVFWLHQTRKVRVHLFGISDFELISNCPAFSCDSKSWLNDAITGVVRFWNPERKERNKTDIIYFPEELDKKNGHMYTRYNYPYMDVFEKFLNDRLSLTMDEFTGSKRVLYRQVAQVVYYNTLEKVVTELQIKDGLIF
;
A
#
# COMPACT_ATOMS: atom_id res chain seq x y z
N MET A 1 7.13 -1.10 -10.44
CA MET A 1 6.29 -1.33 -9.25
C MET A 1 5.64 -0.03 -8.76
N ARG A 2 4.40 -0.06 -8.27
CA ARG A 2 3.79 1.05 -7.51
C ARG A 2 3.56 0.66 -6.05
N VAL A 3 3.81 1.56 -5.10
CA VAL A 3 3.53 1.37 -3.68
C VAL A 3 2.44 2.34 -3.25
N PHE A 4 1.23 1.83 -3.09
CA PHE A 4 0.08 2.61 -2.70
C PHE A 4 0.06 2.88 -1.19
N ILE A 5 0.00 4.16 -0.81
CA ILE A 5 -0.17 4.58 0.58
C ILE A 5 -1.66 4.44 0.94
N SER A 6 -1.98 3.56 1.87
CA SER A 6 -3.38 3.26 2.21
C SER A 6 -3.98 4.39 3.07
N SER A 7 -4.93 5.13 2.50
CA SER A 7 -5.74 6.20 3.09
C SER A 7 -4.93 7.23 3.92
N PRO A 8 -4.02 8.01 3.28
CA PRO A 8 -3.21 9.00 3.98
C PRO A 8 -4.07 10.09 4.63
N ASN A 9 -3.68 10.50 5.83
CA ASN A 9 -4.35 11.58 6.56
C ASN A 9 -4.10 12.92 5.86
N ILE A 10 -5.11 13.81 5.84
CA ILE A 10 -5.01 15.15 5.26
C ILE A 10 -3.81 15.94 5.81
N ASN A 11 -3.54 15.87 7.12
CA ASN A 11 -2.42 16.58 7.74
C ASN A 11 -1.06 16.08 7.22
N VAL A 12 -0.96 14.79 6.88
CA VAL A 12 0.27 14.21 6.32
C VAL A 12 0.47 14.74 4.90
N LEU A 13 -0.58 14.78 4.09
CA LEU A 13 -0.49 15.31 2.73
C LEU A 13 -0.19 16.82 2.72
N GLN A 14 -0.74 17.59 3.66
CA GLN A 14 -0.43 19.02 3.79
C GLN A 14 1.05 19.26 4.15
N GLU A 15 1.61 18.47 5.07
CA GLU A 15 3.04 18.54 5.38
C GLU A 15 3.90 18.09 4.18
N LEU A 16 3.46 17.09 3.41
CA LEU A 16 4.14 16.66 2.19
C LEU A 16 4.11 17.73 1.09
N LEU A 17 2.97 18.38 0.84
CA LEU A 17 2.89 19.52 -0.09
C LEU A 17 3.86 20.63 0.29
N LYS A 18 3.98 20.93 1.59
CA LYS A 18 4.85 21.97 2.10
C LYS A 18 6.34 21.62 1.99
N ARG A 19 6.71 20.37 2.30
CA ARG A 19 8.11 19.95 2.51
C ARG A 19 8.70 19.21 1.32
N CYS A 20 7.85 18.55 0.54
CA CYS A 20 8.22 17.71 -0.59
C CYS A 20 7.28 17.97 -1.77
N PRO A 21 7.21 19.20 -2.32
CA PRO A 21 6.21 19.57 -3.34
C PRO A 21 6.30 18.73 -4.62
N ASP A 22 7.47 18.16 -4.92
CA ASP A 22 7.70 17.31 -6.10
C ASP A 22 7.44 15.81 -5.84
N ILE A 23 6.94 15.45 -4.66
CA ILE A 23 6.61 14.05 -4.37
C ILE A 23 5.39 13.62 -5.17
N LEU A 24 5.44 12.42 -5.74
CA LEU A 24 4.32 11.84 -6.48
C LEU A 24 3.89 10.54 -5.80
N LEU A 25 2.67 10.52 -5.27
CA LEU A 25 2.14 9.45 -4.45
C LEU A 25 1.09 8.62 -5.18
N SER A 26 1.25 7.32 -5.10
CA SER A 26 0.19 6.36 -5.39
C SER A 26 -0.65 6.19 -4.12
N ILE A 27 -1.98 6.41 -4.17
CA ILE A 27 -2.86 6.31 -2.99
C ILE A 27 -3.91 5.21 -3.17
N LEU A 28 -4.08 4.38 -2.14
CA LEU A 28 -5.21 3.47 -2.02
C LEU A 28 -6.25 4.09 -1.10
N TRP A 29 -7.46 4.32 -1.60
CA TRP A 29 -8.60 4.70 -0.76
C TRP A 29 -9.43 3.48 -0.43
N THR A 30 -9.86 3.38 0.82
CA THR A 30 -10.92 2.43 1.18
C THR A 30 -12.27 3.15 1.16
N ALA A 31 -13.27 2.54 0.53
CA ALA A 31 -14.64 3.06 0.47
C ALA A 31 -15.22 3.28 1.87
N ALA A 32 -14.78 2.47 2.85
CA ALA A 32 -15.16 2.60 4.25
C ALA A 32 -14.72 3.94 4.90
N ARG A 33 -13.74 4.64 4.34
CA ARG A 33 -13.16 5.87 4.90
C ARG A 33 -12.96 6.98 3.87
N MET A 34 -13.75 6.98 2.80
CA MET A 34 -13.68 8.07 1.82
C MET A 34 -14.01 9.43 2.46
N PRO A 35 -13.24 10.49 2.16
CA PRO A 35 -13.55 11.84 2.62
C PRO A 35 -14.93 12.31 2.12
N ARG A 36 -15.74 12.95 2.98
CA ARG A 36 -17.05 13.52 2.59
C ARG A 36 -16.93 14.50 1.41
N LYS A 37 -15.85 15.26 1.36
CA LYS A 37 -15.52 16.24 0.31
C LYS A 37 -14.46 15.70 -0.64
N TYR A 38 -14.63 14.46 -1.11
CA TYR A 38 -13.65 13.73 -1.92
C TYR A 38 -13.13 14.55 -3.12
N LYS A 39 -13.99 15.24 -3.86
CA LYS A 39 -13.59 16.06 -5.01
C LYS A 39 -12.72 17.25 -4.62
N GLU A 40 -13.05 17.93 -3.52
CA GLU A 40 -12.23 19.04 -2.99
C GLU A 40 -10.87 18.53 -2.51
N TYR A 41 -10.87 17.38 -1.83
CA TYR A 41 -9.65 16.71 -1.38
C TYR A 41 -8.73 16.36 -2.55
N LEU A 42 -9.26 15.74 -3.62
CA LEU A 42 -8.43 15.41 -4.78
C LEU A 42 -7.83 16.65 -5.44
N LYS A 43 -8.61 17.73 -5.53
CA LYS A 43 -8.15 19.00 -6.09
C LYS A 43 -7.06 19.65 -5.23
N GLU A 44 -7.18 19.61 -3.90
CA GLU A 44 -6.19 20.17 -2.98
C GLU A 44 -4.81 19.49 -3.13
N PHE A 45 -4.79 18.19 -3.38
CA PHE A 45 -3.56 17.38 -3.43
C PHE A 45 -3.18 16.92 -4.84
N GLU A 46 -3.78 17.47 -5.89
CA GLU A 46 -3.62 17.00 -7.27
C GLU A 46 -2.15 17.01 -7.73
N SER A 47 -1.35 17.96 -7.25
CA SER A 47 0.07 18.08 -7.62
C SER A 47 0.96 16.97 -7.06
N ILE A 48 0.54 16.28 -5.99
CA ILE A 48 1.32 15.23 -5.33
C ILE A 48 0.70 13.84 -5.45
N ILE A 49 -0.46 13.71 -6.11
CA ILE A 49 -1.13 12.41 -6.32
C ILE A 49 -0.92 11.97 -7.76
N SER A 50 -0.21 10.85 -7.95
CA SER A 50 0.08 10.28 -9.26
C SER A 50 -1.01 9.31 -9.74
N SER A 51 -1.60 8.57 -8.81
CA SER A 51 -2.60 7.54 -9.11
C SER A 51 -3.41 7.19 -7.89
N ILE A 52 -4.64 6.75 -8.14
CA ILE A 52 -5.59 6.38 -7.11
C ILE A 52 -6.15 5.00 -7.43
N VAL A 53 -6.21 4.15 -6.42
CA VAL A 53 -6.91 2.86 -6.48
C VAL A 53 -7.94 2.80 -5.36
N LEU A 54 -9.01 2.05 -5.58
CA LEU A 54 -10.13 1.97 -4.66
C LEU A 54 -10.31 0.54 -4.14
N ASP A 55 -10.13 0.40 -2.83
CA ASP A 55 -10.51 -0.77 -2.06
C ASP A 55 -11.97 -0.65 -1.61
N ASN A 56 -12.71 -1.75 -1.73
CA ASN A 56 -14.11 -1.86 -1.33
C ASN A 56 -14.30 -1.71 0.20
N GLY A 57 -13.24 -1.94 1.00
CA GLY A 57 -13.25 -1.77 2.44
C GLY A 57 -13.83 -2.94 3.24
N ALA A 58 -13.96 -4.12 2.64
CA ALA A 58 -14.45 -5.35 3.25
C ALA A 58 -13.72 -5.68 4.56
N PHE A 59 -12.39 -5.59 4.53
CA PHE A 59 -11.58 -5.77 5.73
C PHE A 59 -11.96 -4.77 6.84
N SER A 60 -12.16 -3.49 6.49
CA SER A 60 -12.54 -2.48 7.47
C SER A 60 -13.95 -2.71 8.02
N ALA A 61 -14.90 -3.14 7.19
CA ALA A 61 -16.27 -3.43 7.60
C ALA A 61 -16.37 -4.63 8.56
N MET A 62 -15.55 -5.66 8.36
CA MET A 62 -15.57 -6.84 9.23
C MET A 62 -14.79 -6.66 10.53
N PHE A 63 -13.69 -5.88 10.52
CA PHE A 63 -12.75 -5.81 11.64
C PHE A 63 -12.71 -4.45 12.34
N SER A 64 -13.52 -3.47 11.91
CA SER A 64 -13.67 -2.18 12.58
C SER A 64 -15.12 -1.94 12.99
N ASN A 65 -15.32 -1.17 14.06
CA ASN A 65 -16.65 -0.65 14.42
C ASN A 65 -17.05 0.44 13.42
N LEU A 66 -17.57 0.05 12.25
CA LEU A 66 -18.22 0.96 11.33
C LEU A 66 -19.73 0.96 11.57
N ASP A 67 -20.33 2.14 11.55
CA ASP A 67 -21.77 2.33 11.67
C ASP A 67 -22.47 2.17 10.30
N VAL A 68 -22.12 1.10 9.58
CA VAL A 68 -22.60 0.78 8.23
C VAL A 68 -22.64 -0.73 8.05
N THR A 69 -23.70 -1.25 7.43
CA THR A 69 -23.76 -2.68 7.09
C THR A 69 -22.87 -2.99 5.88
N VAL A 70 -22.46 -4.26 5.74
CA VAL A 70 -21.71 -4.73 4.57
C VAL A 70 -22.46 -4.44 3.26
N SER A 71 -23.76 -4.74 3.20
CA SER A 71 -24.59 -4.50 2.02
C SER A 71 -24.69 -3.01 1.66
N GLU A 72 -24.81 -2.15 2.67
CA GLU A 72 -24.83 -0.71 2.47
C GLU A 72 -23.48 -0.18 1.99
N LEU A 73 -22.36 -0.71 2.49
CA LEU A 73 -21.02 -0.37 2.01
C LEU A 73 -20.83 -0.77 0.54
N ILE A 74 -21.22 -1.99 0.15
CA ILE A 74 -21.17 -2.47 -1.25
C ILE A 74 -22.00 -1.55 -2.14
N THR A 75 -23.23 -1.23 -1.73
CA THR A 75 -24.12 -0.37 -2.50
C THR A 75 -23.50 1.01 -2.70
N ARG A 76 -22.99 1.64 -1.64
CA ARG A 76 -22.31 2.93 -1.71
C ARG A 76 -21.07 2.88 -2.60
N PHE A 77 -20.27 1.81 -2.50
CA PHE A 77 -19.09 1.58 -3.32
C PHE A 77 -19.45 1.45 -4.81
N THR A 78 -20.42 0.60 -5.16
CA THR A 78 -20.84 0.37 -6.55
C THR A 78 -21.42 1.65 -7.18
N VAL A 79 -22.29 2.36 -6.46
CA VAL A 79 -22.85 3.65 -6.94
C VAL A 79 -21.74 4.69 -7.12
N HIS A 80 -20.79 4.75 -6.19
CA HIS A 80 -19.68 5.69 -6.30
C HIS A 80 -18.81 5.37 -7.53
N CYS A 81 -18.49 4.11 -7.76
CA CYS A 81 -17.68 3.69 -8.92
C CYS A 81 -18.38 3.96 -10.24
N SER A 82 -19.68 3.68 -10.34
CA SER A 82 -20.45 3.92 -11.57
C SER A 82 -20.56 5.41 -11.92
N MET A 83 -20.56 6.28 -10.90
CA MET A 83 -20.51 7.74 -11.09
C MET A 83 -19.10 8.28 -11.38
N ASN A 84 -18.04 7.51 -11.14
CA ASN A 84 -16.65 7.94 -11.29
C ASN A 84 -15.78 6.89 -12.05
N PRO A 85 -16.20 6.44 -13.25
CA PRO A 85 -15.59 5.29 -13.92
C PRO A 85 -14.13 5.51 -14.33
N THR A 86 -13.69 6.76 -14.50
CA THR A 86 -12.32 7.12 -14.88
C THR A 86 -11.48 7.66 -13.71
N GLY A 87 -12.03 7.65 -12.49
CA GLY A 87 -11.37 8.23 -11.32
C GLY A 87 -10.29 7.34 -10.70
N TYR A 88 -10.22 6.07 -11.11
CA TYR A 88 -9.41 5.04 -10.47
C TYR A 88 -8.61 4.24 -11.49
N LEU A 89 -7.36 3.94 -11.16
CA LEU A 89 -6.53 3.00 -11.92
C LEU A 89 -7.01 1.55 -11.72
N MET A 90 -7.45 1.23 -10.50
CA MET A 90 -7.98 -0.08 -10.12
C MET A 90 -9.13 0.10 -9.13
N VAL A 91 -10.19 -0.68 -9.30
CA VAL A 91 -11.34 -0.78 -8.40
C VAL A 91 -11.45 -2.24 -7.95
N PHE A 92 -11.04 -2.55 -6.73
CA PHE A 92 -10.99 -3.94 -6.26
C PHE A 92 -12.39 -4.48 -5.95
N SER A 93 -12.72 -5.64 -6.51
CA SER A 93 -14.03 -6.26 -6.33
C SER A 93 -14.28 -6.61 -4.85
N PRO A 94 -15.53 -6.55 -4.37
CA PRO A 94 -15.85 -6.97 -3.00
C PRO A 94 -15.49 -8.44 -2.72
N ASP A 95 -14.76 -8.68 -1.63
CA ASP A 95 -14.09 -9.97 -1.33
C ASP A 95 -14.30 -10.42 0.14
N PHE A 96 -15.54 -10.40 0.62
CA PHE A 96 -15.86 -10.61 2.04
C PHE A 96 -15.61 -12.03 2.57
N ASN A 97 -15.37 -13.03 1.70
CA ASN A 97 -15.08 -14.39 2.11
C ASN A 97 -13.62 -14.75 1.83
N PHE A 98 -12.78 -14.60 2.86
CA PHE A 98 -11.34 -14.91 2.82
C PHE A 98 -11.02 -16.41 2.99
N GLY A 99 -12.05 -17.25 3.11
CA GLY A 99 -11.90 -18.69 3.30
C GLY A 99 -11.55 -19.43 2.00
N PRO A 100 -11.06 -20.68 2.09
CA PRO A 100 -10.68 -21.49 0.91
C PRO A 100 -11.86 -21.84 -0.02
N GLN A 101 -13.11 -21.62 0.43
CA GLN A 101 -14.34 -21.80 -0.33
C GLN A 101 -15.03 -20.47 -0.68
N GLY A 102 -14.33 -19.34 -0.48
CA GLY A 102 -14.88 -18.00 -0.72
C GLY A 102 -15.02 -17.60 -2.18
N PHE A 103 -14.36 -18.34 -3.09
CA PHE A 103 -14.31 -18.02 -4.51
C PHE A 103 -15.68 -17.77 -5.14
N ALA A 104 -16.65 -18.68 -4.95
CA ALA A 104 -17.97 -18.54 -5.56
C ALA A 104 -18.70 -17.26 -5.12
N ASN A 105 -18.62 -16.94 -3.82
CA ASN A 105 -19.24 -15.73 -3.27
C ASN A 105 -18.56 -14.46 -3.79
N ASN A 106 -17.22 -14.44 -3.80
CA ASN A 106 -16.46 -13.28 -4.27
C ASN A 106 -16.64 -13.07 -5.79
N TYR A 107 -16.74 -14.15 -6.56
CA TYR A 107 -17.06 -14.10 -7.99
C TYR A 107 -18.46 -13.56 -8.25
N GLU A 108 -19.46 -13.92 -7.44
CA GLU A 108 -20.81 -13.36 -7.55
C GLU A 108 -20.81 -11.84 -7.31
N GLU A 109 -20.03 -11.34 -6.34
CA GLU A 109 -19.89 -9.90 -6.09
C GLU A 109 -19.15 -9.17 -7.22
N LEU A 110 -18.15 -9.81 -7.83
CA LEU A 110 -17.52 -9.28 -9.06
C LEU A 110 -18.55 -9.12 -10.18
N VAL A 111 -19.36 -10.16 -10.45
CA VAL A 111 -20.39 -10.11 -11.49
C VAL A 111 -21.44 -9.03 -11.20
N LYS A 112 -21.82 -8.82 -9.94
CA LYS A 112 -22.71 -7.70 -9.55
C LYS A 112 -22.10 -6.33 -9.85
N LEU A 113 -20.80 -6.18 -9.61
CA LEU A 113 -20.07 -4.94 -9.89
C LEU A 113 -20.00 -4.68 -11.42
N GLU A 114 -19.71 -5.71 -12.20
CA GLU A 114 -19.65 -5.64 -13.67
C GLU A 114 -21.02 -5.34 -14.29
N ASN A 115 -22.10 -5.94 -13.77
CA ASN A 115 -23.47 -5.63 -14.18
C ASN A 115 -23.88 -4.17 -13.90
N ALA A 116 -23.16 -3.49 -13.00
CA ALA A 116 -23.30 -2.05 -12.75
C ALA A 116 -22.39 -1.18 -13.65
N ASN A 117 -21.79 -1.76 -14.70
CA ASN A 117 -20.81 -1.14 -15.60
C ASN A 117 -19.55 -0.63 -14.89
N VAL A 118 -19.10 -1.33 -13.85
CA VAL A 118 -17.85 -1.05 -13.15
C VAL A 118 -16.85 -2.15 -13.47
N VAL A 119 -15.68 -1.80 -14.01
CA VAL A 119 -14.60 -2.75 -14.28
C VAL A 119 -13.91 -3.10 -12.96
N GLY A 120 -14.28 -4.24 -12.39
CA GLY A 120 -13.71 -4.74 -11.14
C GLY A 120 -12.37 -5.45 -11.33
N VAL A 121 -11.46 -5.26 -10.39
CA VAL A 121 -10.23 -6.05 -10.27
C VAL A 121 -10.52 -7.23 -9.34
N PRO A 122 -10.54 -8.48 -9.83
CA PRO A 122 -10.78 -9.65 -8.99
C PRO A 122 -9.64 -9.85 -7.98
N VAL A 123 -9.99 -10.43 -6.83
CA VAL A 123 -9.06 -10.69 -5.72
C VAL A 123 -8.94 -12.19 -5.48
N ILE A 124 -7.72 -12.72 -5.54
CA ILE A 124 -7.39 -14.12 -5.28
C ILE A 124 -7.12 -14.34 -3.79
N HIS A 125 -7.79 -15.31 -3.18
CA HIS A 125 -7.57 -15.72 -1.78
C HIS A 125 -7.00 -17.13 -1.62
N ASN A 126 -6.84 -17.89 -2.71
CA ASN A 126 -6.24 -19.21 -2.68
C ASN A 126 -5.20 -19.36 -3.80
N LEU A 127 -3.93 -19.36 -3.39
CA LEU A 127 -2.79 -19.51 -4.29
C LEU A 127 -2.52 -20.96 -4.72
N LYS A 128 -3.29 -21.94 -4.22
CA LYS A 128 -3.05 -23.38 -4.39
C LYS A 128 -4.12 -24.10 -5.18
N ASN A 129 -5.22 -23.43 -5.56
CA ASN A 129 -6.30 -24.01 -6.34
C ASN A 129 -6.41 -23.33 -7.71
N HIS A 130 -7.50 -23.61 -8.41
CA HIS A 130 -7.78 -23.06 -9.74
C HIS A 130 -8.34 -21.63 -9.73
N GLU A 131 -8.43 -20.93 -8.59
CA GLU A 131 -8.99 -19.56 -8.51
C GLU A 131 -8.26 -18.59 -9.43
N ALA A 132 -6.93 -18.63 -9.43
CA ALA A 132 -6.11 -17.82 -10.33
C ALA A 132 -6.38 -18.14 -11.81
N TRP A 133 -6.73 -19.39 -12.14
CA TRP A 133 -7.09 -19.79 -13.50
C TRP A 133 -8.45 -19.24 -13.89
N SER A 134 -9.46 -19.36 -13.03
CA SER A 134 -10.83 -18.95 -13.30
C SER A 134 -10.92 -17.46 -13.67
N TYR A 135 -10.22 -16.59 -12.95
CA TYR A 135 -10.23 -15.15 -13.26
C TYR A 135 -9.50 -14.77 -14.56
N THR A 136 -8.71 -15.67 -15.16
CA THR A 136 -7.91 -15.35 -16.36
C THR A 136 -8.58 -15.73 -17.68
N GLU A 137 -9.74 -16.38 -17.64
CA GLU A 137 -10.49 -16.72 -18.86
C GLU A 137 -10.91 -15.46 -19.63
N ASP A 138 -11.26 -14.39 -18.91
CA ASP A 138 -11.67 -13.10 -19.48
C ASP A 138 -10.51 -12.13 -19.75
N CYS A 139 -9.26 -12.57 -19.58
CA CYS A 139 -8.05 -11.76 -19.78
C CYS A 139 -8.08 -10.37 -19.10
N PRO A 140 -8.35 -10.27 -17.78
CA PRO A 140 -8.43 -8.98 -17.11
C PRO A 140 -7.08 -8.25 -17.13
N GLU A 141 -7.12 -6.93 -17.20
CA GLU A 141 -5.90 -6.11 -17.18
C GLU A 141 -5.15 -6.22 -15.83
N PHE A 142 -5.91 -6.39 -14.75
CA PHE A 142 -5.40 -6.48 -13.39
C PHE A 142 -6.00 -7.65 -12.62
N ILE A 143 -5.21 -8.22 -11.71
CA ILE A 143 -5.66 -9.16 -10.68
C ILE A 143 -4.98 -8.78 -9.37
N ALA A 144 -5.69 -8.88 -8.25
CA ALA A 144 -5.13 -8.68 -6.92
C ALA A 144 -4.90 -10.01 -6.19
N ILE A 145 -3.90 -10.05 -5.32
CA ILE A 145 -3.68 -11.14 -4.35
C ILE A 145 -4.03 -10.60 -2.97
N GLY A 146 -5.14 -11.10 -2.43
CA GLY A 146 -5.69 -10.72 -1.13
C GLY A 146 -5.00 -11.40 0.04
N GLN A 147 -5.64 -11.33 1.21
CA GLN A 147 -5.18 -12.06 2.39
C GLN A 147 -5.46 -13.56 2.23
N SER A 148 -4.42 -14.38 2.39
CA SER A 148 -4.45 -15.82 2.23
C SER A 148 -3.29 -16.49 2.98
N LYS A 149 -3.45 -17.78 3.31
CA LYS A 149 -2.45 -18.55 4.06
C LYS A 149 -1.21 -18.77 3.20
N GLY A 150 -0.04 -18.38 3.73
CA GLY A 150 1.25 -18.62 3.07
C GLY A 150 1.61 -17.62 1.97
N ARG A 151 0.84 -16.54 1.77
CA ARG A 151 1.12 -15.51 0.76
C ARG A 151 2.42 -14.72 0.95
N LEU A 152 3.00 -14.76 2.14
CA LEU A 152 4.29 -14.13 2.45
C LEU A 152 5.48 -15.08 2.22
N ILE A 153 5.21 -16.32 1.82
CA ILE A 153 6.22 -17.34 1.53
C ILE A 153 6.48 -17.31 0.01
N PRO A 154 7.70 -16.98 -0.45
CA PRO A 154 8.02 -16.85 -1.87
C PRO A 154 7.59 -18.05 -2.72
N GLU A 155 7.78 -19.27 -2.21
CA GLU A 155 7.44 -20.51 -2.90
C GLU A 155 5.94 -20.66 -3.20
N ASN A 156 5.08 -19.99 -2.43
CA ASN A 156 3.65 -19.95 -2.71
C ASN A 156 3.25 -18.72 -3.54
N LEU A 157 3.90 -17.58 -3.32
CA LEU A 157 3.53 -16.30 -3.95
C LEU A 157 4.05 -16.17 -5.38
N PHE A 158 5.32 -16.52 -5.62
CA PHE A 158 5.98 -16.21 -6.88
C PHE A 158 5.40 -17.02 -8.04
N PRO A 159 5.17 -18.35 -7.95
CA PRO A 159 4.66 -19.11 -9.09
C PRO A 159 3.38 -18.53 -9.73
N PRO A 160 2.31 -18.19 -8.98
CA PRO A 160 1.12 -17.59 -9.59
C PRO A 160 1.38 -16.19 -10.14
N VAL A 161 2.20 -15.35 -9.48
CA VAL A 161 2.49 -13.98 -9.97
C VAL A 161 3.29 -14.02 -11.27
N PHE A 162 4.32 -14.87 -11.35
CA PHE A 162 5.11 -15.05 -12.57
C PHE A 162 4.25 -15.62 -13.71
N TRP A 163 3.40 -16.61 -13.42
CA TRP A 163 2.49 -17.16 -14.42
C TRP A 163 1.53 -16.09 -14.97
N LEU A 164 0.87 -15.31 -14.10
CA LEU A 164 -0.01 -14.21 -14.48
C LEU A 164 0.71 -13.15 -15.33
N HIS A 165 1.90 -12.73 -14.90
CA HIS A 165 2.68 -11.71 -15.58
C HIS A 165 3.21 -12.20 -16.94
N GLN A 166 3.89 -13.35 -16.97
CA GLN A 166 4.61 -13.80 -18.15
C GLN A 166 3.70 -14.44 -19.20
N THR A 167 2.75 -15.28 -18.75
CA THR A 167 1.90 -16.09 -19.62
C THR A 167 0.61 -15.37 -20.01
N ARG A 168 0.00 -14.65 -19.05
CA ARG A 168 -1.30 -13.99 -19.27
C ARG A 168 -1.21 -12.48 -19.50
N LYS A 169 -0.01 -11.89 -19.34
CA LYS A 169 0.21 -10.43 -19.43
C LYS A 169 -0.67 -9.61 -18.47
N VAL A 170 -1.06 -10.22 -17.35
CA VAL A 170 -1.88 -9.60 -16.31
C VAL A 170 -0.99 -8.84 -15.33
N ARG A 171 -1.42 -7.64 -14.92
CA ARG A 171 -0.72 -6.84 -13.92
C ARG A 171 -1.22 -7.17 -12.52
N VAL A 172 -0.30 -7.60 -11.64
CA VAL A 172 -0.68 -8.08 -10.31
C VAL A 172 -0.56 -6.99 -9.23
N HIS A 173 -1.59 -6.82 -8.42
CA HIS A 173 -1.55 -6.04 -7.17
C HIS A 173 -1.40 -6.95 -5.95
N LEU A 174 -0.51 -6.62 -5.01
CA LEU A 174 -0.31 -7.38 -3.77
C LEU A 174 -0.86 -6.61 -2.57
N PHE A 175 -1.96 -7.09 -1.97
CA PHE A 175 -2.57 -6.40 -0.84
C PHE A 175 -1.71 -6.50 0.44
N GLY A 176 -1.26 -5.39 1.00
CA GLY A 176 -0.53 -5.33 2.26
C GLY A 176 0.81 -6.07 2.26
N ILE A 177 1.43 -6.27 1.09
CA ILE A 177 2.76 -6.87 0.95
C ILE A 177 3.73 -5.80 0.43
N SER A 178 4.41 -5.12 1.36
CA SER A 178 5.40 -4.07 1.05
C SER A 178 6.80 -4.40 1.59
N ASP A 179 7.03 -5.67 1.92
CA ASP A 179 8.36 -6.18 2.28
C ASP A 179 9.30 -6.14 1.06
N PHE A 180 10.50 -5.57 1.24
CA PHE A 180 11.46 -5.34 0.17
C PHE A 180 11.88 -6.66 -0.52
N GLU A 181 12.13 -7.72 0.23
CA GLU A 181 12.62 -8.99 -0.34
C GLU A 181 11.54 -9.64 -1.20
N LEU A 182 10.27 -9.51 -0.81
CA LEU A 182 9.16 -9.99 -1.63
C LEU A 182 8.95 -9.15 -2.88
N ILE A 183 8.82 -7.83 -2.75
CA ILE A 183 8.43 -6.97 -3.88
C ILE A 183 9.56 -6.74 -4.88
N SER A 184 10.83 -6.81 -4.46
CA SER A 184 11.98 -6.64 -5.36
C SER A 184 12.31 -7.88 -6.18
N ASN A 185 11.82 -9.06 -5.80
CA ASN A 185 12.07 -10.33 -6.49
C ASN A 185 10.83 -10.92 -7.18
N CYS A 186 9.72 -10.17 -7.21
CA CYS A 186 8.43 -10.60 -7.73
C CYS A 186 7.95 -9.59 -8.80
N PRO A 187 7.47 -10.02 -9.99
CA PRO A 187 7.03 -9.13 -11.06
C PRO A 187 5.61 -8.57 -10.79
N ALA A 188 5.34 -8.18 -9.55
CA ALA A 188 4.12 -7.49 -9.19
C ALA A 188 4.13 -6.09 -9.82
N PHE A 189 2.96 -5.66 -10.31
CA PHE A 189 2.77 -4.30 -10.81
C PHE A 189 2.69 -3.30 -9.66
N SER A 190 2.01 -3.68 -8.57
CA SER A 190 1.83 -2.80 -7.43
C SER A 190 1.57 -3.54 -6.11
N CYS A 191 1.66 -2.82 -5.00
CA CYS A 191 1.23 -3.25 -3.67
C CYS A 191 0.70 -2.05 -2.89
N ASP A 192 0.11 -2.30 -1.71
CA ASP A 192 -0.24 -1.24 -0.78
C ASP A 192 0.39 -1.44 0.61
N SER A 193 0.46 -0.36 1.38
CA SER A 193 0.97 -0.39 2.75
C SER A 193 0.19 0.54 3.67
N LYS A 194 -0.22 -0.02 4.82
CA LYS A 194 -0.66 0.72 6.01
C LYS A 194 0.42 0.81 7.09
N SER A 195 1.55 0.14 6.90
CA SER A 195 2.62 0.10 7.90
C SER A 195 3.21 1.48 8.19
N TRP A 196 3.19 2.41 7.22
CA TRP A 196 3.59 3.81 7.45
C TRP A 196 2.85 4.48 8.61
N LEU A 197 1.57 4.14 8.81
CA LEU A 197 0.72 4.68 9.86
C LEU A 197 1.00 3.99 11.20
N ASN A 198 0.99 2.65 11.20
CA ASN A 198 1.15 1.85 12.42
C ASN A 198 2.56 1.99 13.01
N ASP A 199 3.59 1.98 12.16
CA ASP A 199 4.98 2.16 12.57
C ASP A 199 5.16 3.54 13.19
N ALA A 200 4.64 4.61 12.56
CA ALA A 200 4.77 5.97 13.09
C ALA A 200 4.12 6.15 14.47
N ILE A 201 2.96 5.55 14.69
CA ILE A 201 2.25 5.56 15.99
C ILE A 201 3.06 4.82 17.06
N THR A 202 3.66 3.68 16.70
CA THR A 202 4.42 2.85 17.65
C THR A 202 5.86 3.35 17.84
N GLY A 203 6.28 4.40 17.13
CA GLY A 203 7.63 4.96 17.21
C GLY A 203 8.67 4.27 16.35
N VAL A 204 8.24 3.42 15.41
CA VAL A 204 9.09 2.80 14.41
C VAL A 204 9.20 3.72 13.19
N VAL A 205 10.42 3.94 12.73
CA VAL A 205 10.73 4.73 11.53
C VAL A 205 11.57 3.89 10.58
N ARG A 206 11.13 3.75 9.33
CA ARG A 206 11.92 3.12 8.27
C ARG A 206 12.70 4.18 7.53
N PHE A 207 13.96 3.88 7.24
CA PHE A 207 14.86 4.80 6.57
C PHE A 207 15.63 4.06 5.49
N TRP A 208 15.59 4.55 4.26
CA TRP A 208 16.45 4.03 3.20
C TRP A 208 17.83 4.66 3.32
N ASN A 209 18.76 3.94 3.95
CA ASN A 209 20.07 4.47 4.31
C ASN A 209 21.05 4.41 3.13
N PRO A 210 21.46 5.54 2.55
CA PRO A 210 22.33 5.54 1.38
C PRO A 210 23.72 4.93 1.65
N GLU A 211 24.20 4.96 2.90
CA GLU A 211 25.52 4.44 3.32
C GLU A 211 25.58 2.92 3.40
N ARG A 212 24.43 2.24 3.43
CA ARG A 212 24.39 0.77 3.35
C ARG A 212 24.81 0.30 1.97
N LYS A 213 25.53 -0.83 1.92
CA LYS A 213 26.07 -1.44 0.68
C LYS A 213 25.22 -2.60 0.19
N GLU A 214 24.38 -3.13 1.06
CA GLU A 214 23.47 -4.23 0.80
C GLU A 214 22.41 -3.82 -0.24
N ARG A 215 21.81 -4.82 -0.91
CA ARG A 215 20.72 -4.61 -1.87
C ARG A 215 19.52 -3.95 -1.19
N ASN A 216 19.15 -4.45 -0.01
CA ASN A 216 18.16 -3.85 0.86
C ASN A 216 18.85 -2.87 1.82
N LYS A 217 18.62 -1.58 1.64
CA LYS A 217 19.21 -0.53 2.48
C LYS A 217 18.26 0.00 3.56
N THR A 218 17.20 -0.74 3.84
CA THR A 218 16.20 -0.33 4.83
C THR A 218 16.74 -0.51 6.24
N ASP A 219 16.91 0.59 6.94
CA ASP A 219 17.11 0.63 8.37
C ASP A 219 15.79 0.83 9.11
N ILE A 220 15.66 0.18 10.27
CA ILE A 220 14.51 0.32 11.17
C ILE A 220 15.02 0.96 12.46
N ILE A 221 14.58 2.19 12.70
CA ILE A 221 14.98 3.01 13.85
C ILE A 221 13.80 3.13 14.79
N TYR A 222 14.00 2.77 16.05
CA TYR A 222 13.01 2.89 17.10
C TYR A 222 13.20 4.19 17.90
N PHE A 223 12.14 5.00 17.96
CA PHE A 223 12.04 6.23 18.74
C PHE A 223 11.13 5.99 19.95
N PRO A 224 11.68 5.47 21.06
CA PRO A 224 10.88 5.11 22.22
C PRO A 224 10.18 6.33 22.84
N GLU A 225 9.01 6.12 23.43
CA GLU A 225 8.35 7.13 24.27
C GLU A 225 8.97 7.22 25.67
N GLU A 226 9.53 6.12 26.16
CA GLU A 226 10.21 6.00 27.46
C GLU A 226 11.65 5.53 27.23
N LEU A 227 12.64 6.19 27.86
CA LEU A 227 14.07 5.97 27.63
C LEU A 227 14.52 4.50 27.70
N ASP A 228 13.82 3.66 28.49
CA ASP A 228 14.21 2.28 28.78
C ASP A 228 13.44 1.21 27.99
N LYS A 229 12.49 1.58 27.13
CA LYS A 229 11.81 0.60 26.26
C LYS A 229 12.74 0.18 25.12
N LYS A 230 13.38 -0.98 25.29
CA LYS A 230 14.04 -1.70 24.20
C LYS A 230 13.01 -2.54 23.46
N ASN A 231 12.91 -2.35 22.16
CA ASN A 231 12.06 -3.18 21.30
C ASN A 231 12.96 -4.17 20.54
N GLY A 232 13.41 -5.24 21.23
CA GLY A 232 14.18 -6.33 20.62
C GLY A 232 15.34 -5.88 19.71
N HIS A 233 15.61 -6.64 18.64
CA HIS A 233 16.70 -6.48 17.66
C HIS A 233 16.76 -5.15 16.89
N MET A 234 16.01 -4.12 17.28
CA MET A 234 15.98 -2.81 16.60
C MET A 234 17.01 -1.84 17.20
N TYR A 235 17.60 -1.02 16.34
CA TYR A 235 18.35 0.15 16.80
C TYR A 235 17.38 1.15 17.42
N THR A 236 17.69 1.66 18.60
CA THR A 236 17.03 2.85 19.14
C THR A 236 17.68 4.09 18.54
N ARG A 237 17.00 5.22 18.62
CA ARG A 237 17.58 6.50 18.18
C ARG A 237 18.91 6.84 18.87
N TYR A 238 19.19 6.26 20.04
CA TYR A 238 20.40 6.54 20.83
C TYR A 238 21.60 5.67 20.45
N ASN A 239 21.38 4.53 19.79
CA ASN A 239 22.44 3.59 19.44
C ASN A 239 22.49 3.25 17.94
N TYR A 240 21.69 3.95 17.13
CA TYR A 240 21.71 3.80 15.70
C TYR A 240 23.00 4.39 15.11
N PRO A 241 23.84 3.59 14.42
CA PRO A 241 25.18 4.00 14.01
C PRO A 241 25.23 5.10 12.95
N TYR A 242 24.13 5.32 12.22
CA TYR A 242 24.04 6.31 11.13
C TYR A 242 23.06 7.44 11.48
N MET A 243 23.02 7.87 12.75
CA MET A 243 22.08 8.89 13.19
C MET A 243 22.33 10.25 12.54
N ASP A 244 23.59 10.61 12.33
CA ASP A 244 24.01 11.80 11.59
C ASP A 244 23.48 11.80 10.15
N VAL A 245 23.53 10.65 9.47
CA VAL A 245 22.97 10.46 8.13
C VAL A 245 21.45 10.63 8.14
N PHE A 246 20.78 10.07 9.15
CA PHE A 246 19.33 10.20 9.30
C PHE A 246 18.91 11.64 9.62
N GLU A 247 19.63 12.36 10.49
CA GLU A 247 19.40 13.77 10.79
C GLU A 247 19.59 14.64 9.55
N LYS A 248 20.62 14.36 8.75
CA LYS A 248 20.82 15.03 7.46
C LYS A 248 19.65 14.77 6.52
N PHE A 249 19.14 13.54 6.43
CA PHE A 249 17.94 13.24 5.67
C PHE A 249 16.73 14.06 6.14
N LEU A 250 16.49 14.15 7.45
CA LEU A 250 15.40 14.95 8.00
C LEU A 250 15.53 16.43 7.60
N ASN A 251 16.74 16.98 7.66
CA ASN A 251 16.99 18.36 7.32
C ASN A 251 16.84 18.61 5.81
N ASP A 252 17.59 17.87 4.99
CA ASP A 252 17.71 18.10 3.55
C ASP A 252 16.42 17.76 2.80
N ARG A 253 15.71 16.69 3.22
CA ARG A 253 14.54 16.18 2.49
C ARG A 253 13.21 16.61 3.09
N LEU A 254 13.13 16.79 4.40
CA LEU A 254 11.88 17.12 5.09
C LEU A 254 11.89 18.53 5.69
N SER A 255 13.02 19.23 5.68
CA SER A 255 13.20 20.51 6.38
C SER A 255 12.78 20.42 7.85
N LEU A 256 13.18 19.32 8.50
CA LEU A 256 12.89 19.04 9.91
C LEU A 256 14.19 18.96 10.71
N THR A 257 14.16 19.50 11.92
CA THR A 257 15.18 19.21 12.92
C THR A 257 14.82 17.94 13.72
N MET A 258 15.80 17.33 14.38
CA MET A 258 15.56 16.19 15.27
C MET A 258 14.63 16.56 16.44
N ASP A 259 14.71 17.80 16.94
CA ASP A 259 13.83 18.31 17.99
C ASP A 259 12.38 18.40 17.53
N GLU A 260 12.12 18.90 16.32
CA GLU A 260 10.78 18.91 15.74
C GLU A 260 10.27 17.48 15.54
N PHE A 261 11.11 16.60 14.98
CA PHE A 261 10.78 15.21 14.69
C PHE A 261 10.40 14.41 15.94
N THR A 262 10.93 14.79 17.11
CA THR A 262 10.74 14.07 18.37
C THR A 262 9.83 14.81 19.36
N GLY A 263 9.43 16.05 19.02
CA GLY A 263 8.58 16.91 19.83
C GLY A 263 7.08 16.58 19.79
N SER A 264 6.25 17.60 19.95
CA SER A 264 4.79 17.44 20.11
C SER A 264 4.08 16.86 18.89
N LYS A 265 4.61 17.10 17.68
CA LYS A 265 4.08 16.58 16.40
C LYS A 265 4.79 15.29 15.94
N ARG A 266 5.51 14.60 16.83
CA ARG A 266 6.34 13.42 16.47
C ARG A 266 5.61 12.38 15.62
N VAL A 267 4.35 12.05 15.93
CA VAL A 267 3.60 11.03 15.16
C VAL A 267 3.36 11.50 13.72
N LEU A 268 2.98 12.76 13.54
CA LEU A 268 2.76 13.35 12.21
C LEU A 268 4.05 13.35 11.39
N TYR A 269 5.17 13.80 11.97
CA TYR A 269 6.42 13.87 11.23
C TYR A 269 7.03 12.50 10.95
N ARG A 270 6.83 11.51 11.83
CA ARG A 270 7.13 10.11 11.53
C ARG A 270 6.29 9.58 10.37
N GLN A 271 4.99 9.90 10.32
CA GLN A 271 4.14 9.53 9.18
C GLN A 271 4.65 10.13 7.86
N VAL A 272 5.04 11.42 7.87
CA VAL A 272 5.64 12.09 6.71
C VAL A 272 6.91 11.38 6.27
N ALA A 273 7.84 11.11 7.20
CA ALA A 273 9.09 10.39 6.89
C ALA A 273 8.83 8.99 6.33
N GLN A 274 7.84 8.27 6.87
CA GLN A 274 7.46 6.94 6.40
C GLN A 274 6.86 6.97 4.99
N VAL A 275 6.02 7.96 4.66
CA VAL A 275 5.49 8.11 3.29
C VAL A 275 6.63 8.40 2.30
N VAL A 276 7.59 9.25 2.68
CA VAL A 276 8.79 9.49 1.85
C VAL A 276 9.64 8.23 1.69
N TYR A 277 9.75 7.41 2.74
CA TYR A 277 10.40 6.10 2.64
C TYR A 277 9.70 5.19 1.62
N TYR A 278 8.38 5.04 1.67
CA TYR A 278 7.65 4.20 0.69
C TYR A 278 7.70 4.76 -0.73
N ASN A 279 7.72 6.09 -0.91
CA ASN A 279 7.98 6.70 -2.22
C ASN A 279 9.38 6.36 -2.75
N THR A 280 10.38 6.34 -1.87
CA THR A 280 11.75 5.93 -2.23
C THR A 280 11.79 4.45 -2.57
N LEU A 281 11.13 3.61 -1.78
CA LEU A 281 11.01 2.16 -1.99
C LEU A 281 10.39 1.84 -3.37
N GLU A 282 9.33 2.55 -3.76
CA GLU A 282 8.70 2.40 -5.08
C GLU A 282 9.71 2.56 -6.22
N LYS A 283 10.51 3.63 -6.18
CA LYS A 283 11.51 3.95 -7.21
C LYS A 283 12.60 2.89 -7.26
N VAL A 284 13.20 2.59 -6.10
CA VAL A 284 14.29 1.62 -5.99
C VAL A 284 13.85 0.23 -6.46
N VAL A 285 12.68 -0.24 -6.00
CA VAL A 285 12.17 -1.56 -6.38
C VAL A 285 11.87 -1.61 -7.88
N THR A 286 11.32 -0.54 -8.45
CA THR A 286 11.08 -0.46 -9.89
C THR A 286 12.38 -0.56 -10.68
N GLU A 287 13.41 0.18 -10.29
CA GLU A 287 14.73 0.12 -10.92
C GLU A 287 15.35 -1.28 -10.81
N LEU A 288 15.24 -1.92 -9.65
CA LEU A 288 15.72 -3.29 -9.45
C LEU A 288 14.96 -4.30 -10.32
N GLN A 289 13.63 -4.21 -10.39
CA GLN A 289 12.83 -5.10 -11.23
C GLN A 289 13.18 -4.94 -12.73
N ILE A 290 13.41 -3.71 -13.20
CA ILE A 290 13.85 -3.45 -14.58
C ILE A 290 15.24 -4.05 -14.82
N LYS A 291 16.18 -3.78 -13.90
CA LYS A 291 17.56 -4.28 -13.99
C LYS A 291 17.63 -5.81 -13.99
N ASP A 292 16.80 -6.45 -13.18
CA ASP A 292 16.74 -7.91 -13.05
C ASP A 292 15.89 -8.57 -14.16
N GLY A 293 15.31 -7.78 -15.08
CA GLY A 293 14.48 -8.28 -16.18
C GLY A 293 13.14 -8.87 -15.74
N LEU A 294 12.63 -8.46 -14.57
CA LEU A 294 11.35 -8.91 -14.01
C LEU A 294 10.16 -8.19 -14.65
N ILE A 295 10.34 -6.92 -15.04
CA ILE A 295 9.34 -6.12 -15.76
C ILE A 295 9.99 -5.51 -17.00
N PHE A 296 9.21 -5.41 -18.09
CA PHE A 296 9.62 -4.91 -19.41
C PHE A 296 8.97 -3.56 -19.71
#